data_AF-A0A7V2T712-F1
#
_entry.id   AF-A0A7V2T712-F1
#
_cell.length_a   1.000
_cell.length_b   1.000
_cell.length_c   1.000
_cell.angle_alpha   90.00
_cell.angle_beta   90.00
_cell.angle_gamma   90.00
#
_symmetry.space_group_name_H-M   'P 1'
#
loop_
_entity.id
_entity.type
_entity.pdbx_description
1 polymer ?
#
loop_
_entity_poly.entity_id
_entity_poly.type
_entity_poly.pdbx_seq_one_letter_code
_entity_poly.pdbx_strand_id
1 'polypeptide(L)'
;MTTSRESLRDVPRRGSLRHLRIVPPGLRSRLRQFDLERRVALALAVVAVLAGFATYLQISSAPPFGGGIRWVVLLLNLDLILLLLLGVLIARRLVHLVLQRRRGRHGSRLHGRLVALFGLVAIAPSIIVSIFSITFLSSGLEAWFSERIHTALTNSLRVARAYLEEHKANIRADALAMAADLSREMPFYFDSPSRLEKLVEAQAALRALSEAVLFDAGGNVLARSGLSFTFELDRLPMEVLDKADLGEVVVLTSDTDDRVRAVLRLEGLGKIYLVVGRFVDPEVLGFVERTQEVVSEYEAMQRERSDVQIASALIFGIIALLLLLAAVWTGLNFADRLATPLSRLIAAAERVRSGDLMARVPETDADDEIAVLSRAFNRMTSQLSSQQRALIEANQQLDRRRRFTEAVLTGVSAGVLGLDSDRTILLPNRQALDFLAVTDGDLKGRRIEEVMPEALPLFARLDGQETSVTAELVLERGGQQRTLLVRLAAQREAGETIGYVMTFDDITELLSAQRQA
;
A
#
# COMPACT_ATOMS: atom_id res chain seq x y z
N MET A 1 -9.60 -6.51 90.13
CA MET A 1 -8.90 -5.89 88.98
C MET A 1 -9.94 -5.31 88.03
N THR A 2 -10.04 -3.97 88.05
CA THR A 2 -10.33 -3.06 86.91
C THR A 2 -11.39 -3.51 85.89
N THR A 3 -12.66 -3.11 86.02
CA THR A 3 -13.32 -1.81 85.68
C THR A 3 -13.86 -1.72 84.25
N SER A 4 -15.18 -1.56 84.21
CA SER A 4 -16.06 -1.06 83.14
C SER A 4 -15.55 0.16 82.37
N ARG A 5 -16.02 0.33 81.12
CA ARG A 5 -16.63 1.59 80.65
C ARG A 5 -17.40 1.42 79.34
N GLU A 6 -18.70 1.72 79.42
CA GLU A 6 -19.52 2.27 78.34
C GLU A 6 -18.93 3.61 77.82
N SER A 7 -19.18 3.95 76.55
CA SER A 7 -19.71 5.27 76.15
C SER A 7 -19.88 5.41 74.62
N LEU A 8 -21.16 5.49 74.25
CA LEU A 8 -21.85 6.23 73.18
C LEU A 8 -21.17 7.42 72.43
N ARG A 9 -21.69 7.62 71.19
CA ARG A 9 -21.77 8.82 70.28
C ARG A 9 -20.47 9.25 69.57
N ASP A 10 -20.40 9.63 68.28
CA ASP A 10 -21.30 10.44 67.43
C ASP A 10 -20.98 10.25 65.90
N VAL A 11 -21.97 10.53 65.05
CA VAL A 11 -21.94 10.68 63.56
C VAL A 11 -21.40 12.10 63.19
N PRO A 12 -21.07 12.58 61.93
CA PRO A 12 -21.02 12.02 60.54
C PRO A 12 -19.69 12.30 59.75
N ARG A 13 -19.58 11.83 58.48
CA ARG A 13 -19.39 12.72 57.29
C ARG A 13 -19.26 12.00 55.92
N ARG A 14 -19.91 12.64 54.95
CA ARG A 14 -19.97 12.38 53.51
C ARG A 14 -18.60 12.34 52.82
N GLY A 15 -18.51 11.48 51.80
CA GLY A 15 -18.06 11.88 50.46
C GLY A 15 -16.59 11.64 50.10
N SER A 16 -16.34 10.60 49.31
CA SER A 16 -15.36 10.76 48.22
C SER A 16 -15.87 10.04 46.97
N LEU A 17 -15.99 10.84 45.90
CA LEU A 17 -16.52 10.48 44.60
C LEU A 17 -15.52 9.53 43.91
N ARG A 18 -15.94 8.29 43.67
CA ARG A 18 -15.36 7.46 42.61
C ARG A 18 -15.68 8.12 41.26
N HIS A 19 -14.75 8.90 40.72
CA HIS A 19 -14.77 9.27 39.31
C HIS A 19 -14.44 8.02 38.47
N LEU A 20 -15.46 7.22 38.20
CA LEU A 20 -15.46 6.30 37.07
C LEU A 20 -15.27 7.14 35.80
N ARG A 21 -14.09 7.02 35.19
CA ARG A 21 -13.85 7.33 33.78
C ARG A 21 -14.81 6.45 32.97
N ILE A 22 -15.99 6.97 32.64
CA ILE A 22 -16.89 6.39 31.65
C ILE A 22 -16.20 6.58 30.29
N VAL A 23 -15.38 5.62 29.92
CA VAL A 23 -15.01 5.43 28.51
C VAL A 23 -16.29 4.96 27.82
N PRO A 24 -16.81 5.67 26.80
CA PRO A 24 -18.04 5.26 26.14
C PRO A 24 -17.90 3.83 25.58
N PRO A 25 -18.90 2.95 25.77
CA PRO A 25 -18.79 1.51 25.51
C PRO A 25 -18.56 1.12 24.04
N GLY A 26 -18.59 2.08 23.11
CA GLY A 26 -18.31 1.87 21.67
C GLY A 26 -16.86 2.14 21.22
N LEU A 27 -16.00 2.75 22.04
CA LEU A 27 -14.66 3.14 21.59
C LEU A 27 -13.66 1.97 21.61
N ARG A 28 -13.74 1.12 22.64
CA ARG A 28 -12.89 -0.07 22.79
C ARG A 28 -13.23 -1.17 21.78
N SER A 29 -14.50 -1.33 21.42
CA SER A 29 -14.94 -2.30 20.40
C SER A 29 -14.49 -1.90 19.00
N ARG A 30 -14.55 -0.61 18.65
CA ARG A 30 -14.02 -0.09 17.37
C ARG A 30 -12.51 -0.24 17.26
N LEU A 31 -11.76 0.06 18.32
CA LEU A 31 -10.30 -0.13 18.31
C LEU A 31 -9.90 -1.60 18.15
N ARG A 32 -10.58 -2.54 18.83
CA ARG A 32 -10.38 -3.98 18.64
C ARG A 32 -10.75 -4.47 17.24
N GLN A 33 -11.80 -3.92 16.63
CA GLN A 33 -12.19 -4.27 15.26
C GLN A 33 -11.14 -3.84 14.22
N PHE A 34 -10.55 -2.65 14.36
CA PHE A 34 -9.50 -2.18 13.44
C PHE A 34 -8.22 -3.04 13.52
N ASP A 35 -7.79 -3.44 14.72
CA ASP A 35 -6.64 -4.32 14.87
C ASP A 35 -6.93 -5.74 14.38
N LEU A 36 -8.17 -6.22 14.54
CA LEU A 36 -8.59 -7.52 14.03
C LEU A 36 -8.60 -7.53 12.49
N GLU A 37 -9.19 -6.52 11.84
CA GLU A 37 -9.18 -6.37 10.38
C GLU A 37 -7.74 -6.33 9.83
N ARG A 38 -6.82 -5.65 10.53
CA ARG A 38 -5.40 -5.63 10.15
C ARG A 38 -4.73 -6.99 10.22
N ARG A 39 -4.94 -7.73 11.31
CA ARG A 39 -4.39 -9.07 11.48
C ARG A 39 -4.97 -10.06 10.47
N VAL A 40 -6.28 -9.98 10.21
CA VAL A 40 -6.95 -10.82 9.22
C VAL A 40 -6.44 -10.53 7.81
N ALA A 41 -6.30 -9.27 7.43
CA ALA A 41 -5.76 -8.91 6.11
C ALA A 41 -4.31 -9.40 5.94
N LEU A 42 -3.48 -9.28 6.98
CA LEU A 42 -2.09 -9.75 6.94
C LEU A 42 -2.02 -11.28 6.87
N ALA A 43 -2.85 -11.99 7.64
CA ALA A 43 -2.95 -13.44 7.57
C ALA A 43 -3.42 -13.90 6.18
N LEU A 44 -4.45 -13.28 5.61
CA LEU A 44 -4.94 -13.56 4.26
C LEU A 44 -3.86 -13.31 3.20
N ALA A 45 -3.12 -12.20 3.30
CA ALA A 45 -2.03 -11.91 2.38
C ALA A 45 -0.90 -12.96 2.45
N VAL A 46 -0.51 -13.38 3.65
CA VAL A 46 0.50 -14.44 3.83
C VAL A 46 -0.01 -15.76 3.25
N VAL A 47 -1.25 -16.14 3.54
CA VAL A 47 -1.85 -17.37 2.99
C VAL A 47 -1.94 -17.30 1.46
N ALA A 48 -2.28 -16.15 0.88
CA ALA A 48 -2.34 -15.97 -0.57
C ALA A 48 -0.97 -16.05 -1.23
N VAL A 49 0.08 -15.53 -0.60
CA VAL A 49 1.47 -15.67 -1.10
C VAL A 49 1.91 -17.13 -1.03
N LEU A 50 1.64 -17.83 0.08
CA LEU A 50 1.97 -19.25 0.23
C LEU A 50 1.19 -20.12 -0.76
N ALA A 51 -0.10 -19.83 -0.96
CA ALA A 51 -0.94 -20.52 -1.93
C ALA A 51 -0.43 -20.29 -3.36
N GLY A 52 -0.16 -19.04 -3.76
CA GLY A 52 0.43 -18.74 -5.07
C GLY A 52 1.79 -19.39 -5.29
N PHE A 53 2.63 -19.47 -4.25
CA PHE A 53 3.91 -20.20 -4.31
C PHE A 53 3.70 -21.72 -4.47
N ALA A 54 2.72 -22.30 -3.78
CA ALA A 54 2.34 -23.70 -3.97
C ALA A 54 1.80 -23.96 -5.39
N THR A 55 0.96 -23.06 -5.93
CA THR A 55 0.47 -23.10 -7.32
C THR A 55 1.64 -23.07 -8.31
N TYR A 56 2.64 -22.21 -8.08
CA TYR A 56 3.85 -22.17 -8.90
C TYR A 56 4.66 -23.47 -8.83
N LEU A 57 4.92 -24.01 -7.63
CA LEU A 57 5.62 -25.28 -7.47
C LEU A 57 4.88 -26.43 -8.16
N GLN A 58 3.55 -26.43 -8.11
CA GLN A 58 2.72 -27.42 -8.76
C GLN A 58 2.78 -27.37 -10.28
N ILE A 59 2.79 -26.17 -10.87
CA ILE A 59 2.86 -25.96 -12.32
C ILE A 59 4.28 -26.24 -12.85
N SER A 60 5.31 -25.94 -12.06
CA SER A 60 6.72 -26.09 -12.44
C SER A 60 7.31 -27.47 -12.20
N SER A 61 6.62 -28.37 -11.49
CA SER A 61 7.11 -29.73 -11.23
C SER A 61 6.76 -30.68 -12.37
N ALA A 62 7.78 -31.37 -12.90
CA ALA A 62 7.58 -32.45 -13.87
C ALA A 62 6.83 -33.64 -13.21
N PRO A 63 6.03 -34.42 -13.97
CA PRO A 63 5.46 -35.68 -13.48
C PRO A 63 6.57 -36.58 -12.90
N PRO A 64 6.39 -37.25 -11.74
CA PRO A 64 5.13 -37.61 -11.08
C PRO A 64 4.73 -36.69 -9.90
N PHE A 65 5.51 -35.64 -9.61
CA PHE A 65 5.23 -34.72 -8.51
C PHE A 65 4.27 -33.57 -8.90
N GLY A 66 4.11 -33.32 -10.20
CA GLY A 66 3.03 -32.50 -10.75
C GLY A 66 1.69 -33.21 -10.57
N GLY A 67 1.00 -32.94 -9.48
CA GLY A 67 -0.37 -33.42 -9.28
C GLY A 67 -1.26 -32.92 -10.41
N GLY A 68 -1.98 -33.85 -11.03
CA GLY A 68 -2.69 -33.63 -12.30
C GLY A 68 -3.57 -32.39 -12.32
N ILE A 69 -3.92 -31.93 -13.54
CA ILE A 69 -4.66 -30.69 -13.88
C ILE A 69 -5.69 -30.26 -12.82
N ARG A 70 -6.43 -31.20 -12.23
CA ARG A 70 -7.36 -30.98 -11.11
C ARG A 70 -6.76 -30.20 -9.92
N TRP A 71 -5.56 -30.54 -9.46
CA TRP A 71 -4.91 -29.86 -8.32
C TRP A 71 -4.48 -28.45 -8.67
N VAL A 72 -3.95 -28.23 -9.88
CA VAL A 72 -3.64 -26.89 -10.39
C VAL A 72 -4.89 -26.02 -10.42
N VAL A 73 -6.00 -26.55 -10.95
CA VAL A 73 -7.28 -25.82 -11.00
C VAL A 73 -7.82 -25.53 -9.59
N LEU A 74 -7.71 -26.46 -8.65
CA LEU A 74 -8.14 -26.24 -7.26
C LEU A 74 -7.32 -25.13 -6.58
N LEU A 75 -5.99 -25.16 -6.73
CA LEU A 75 -5.10 -24.14 -6.19
C LEU A 75 -5.37 -22.76 -6.81
N LEU A 76 -5.59 -22.70 -8.12
CA LEU A 76 -5.89 -21.45 -8.80
C LEU A 76 -7.24 -20.85 -8.37
N ASN A 77 -8.25 -21.70 -8.12
CA ASN A 77 -9.51 -21.26 -7.52
C ASN A 77 -9.32 -20.76 -6.09
N LEU A 78 -8.49 -21.43 -5.29
CA LEU A 78 -8.15 -20.97 -3.93
C LEU A 78 -7.47 -19.59 -3.98
N ASP A 79 -6.49 -19.41 -4.85
CA ASP A 79 -5.81 -18.12 -5.07
C ASP A 79 -6.81 -17.02 -5.46
N LEU A 80 -7.74 -17.32 -6.38
CA LEU A 80 -8.79 -16.38 -6.78
C LEU A 80 -9.69 -15.99 -5.60
N ILE A 81 -10.12 -16.95 -4.79
CA ILE A 81 -10.95 -16.68 -3.60
C ILE A 81 -10.20 -15.79 -2.59
N LEU A 82 -8.93 -16.11 -2.33
CA LEU A 82 -8.08 -15.33 -1.41
C LEU A 82 -7.87 -13.89 -1.93
N LEU A 83 -7.61 -13.75 -3.22
CA LEU A 83 -7.49 -12.45 -3.89
C LEU A 83 -8.78 -11.63 -3.80
N LEU A 84 -9.94 -12.26 -4.04
CA LEU A 84 -11.24 -11.60 -3.93
C LEU A 84 -11.53 -11.17 -2.49
N LEU A 85 -11.24 -12.01 -1.50
CA LEU A 85 -11.39 -11.67 -0.08
C LEU A 85 -10.52 -10.46 0.30
N LEU A 86 -9.25 -10.47 -0.11
CA LEU A 86 -8.32 -9.36 0.12
C LEU A 86 -8.79 -8.08 -0.60
N GLY A 87 -9.24 -8.22 -1.85
CA GLY A 87 -9.80 -7.15 -2.66
C GLY A 87 -11.03 -6.51 -2.03
N VAL A 88 -11.99 -7.30 -1.53
CA VAL A 88 -13.18 -6.82 -0.81
C VAL A 88 -12.79 -6.08 0.46
N LEU A 89 -11.81 -6.59 1.22
CA LEU A 89 -11.33 -5.95 2.45
C LEU A 89 -10.70 -4.57 2.15
N ILE A 90 -9.84 -4.50 1.14
CA ILE A 90 -9.25 -3.24 0.66
C ILE A 90 -10.33 -2.29 0.15
N ALA A 91 -11.25 -2.77 -0.70
CA ALA A 91 -12.32 -1.95 -1.27
C ALA A 91 -13.23 -1.37 -0.18
N ARG A 92 -13.61 -2.17 0.81
CA ARG A 92 -14.40 -1.72 1.97
C ARG A 92 -13.69 -0.59 2.72
N ARG A 93 -12.38 -0.71 2.93
CA ARG A 93 -11.57 0.32 3.59
C ARG A 93 -11.49 1.61 2.75
N LEU A 94 -11.31 1.47 1.44
CA LEU A 94 -11.28 2.59 0.50
C LEU A 94 -12.62 3.34 0.47
N VAL A 95 -13.73 2.59 0.40
CA VAL A 95 -15.10 3.14 0.47
C VAL A 95 -15.34 3.87 1.79
N HIS A 96 -14.92 3.28 2.92
CA HIS A 96 -15.05 3.92 4.22
C HIS A 96 -14.31 5.28 4.25
N LEU A 97 -13.10 5.33 3.69
CA LEU A 97 -12.27 6.52 3.60
C LEU A 97 -12.92 7.61 2.73
N VAL A 98 -13.49 7.23 1.58
CA VAL A 98 -14.20 8.14 0.68
C VAL A 98 -15.49 8.68 1.33
N LEU A 99 -16.26 7.82 1.99
CA LEU A 99 -17.47 8.22 2.72
C LEU A 99 -17.16 9.17 3.88
N GLN A 100 -16.04 8.96 4.59
CA GLN A 100 -15.59 9.87 5.64
C GLN A 100 -15.22 11.26 5.09
N ARG A 101 -14.63 11.35 3.88
CA ARG A 101 -14.37 12.64 3.20
C ARG A 101 -15.66 13.38 2.88
N ARG A 102 -16.67 12.69 2.34
CA ARG A 102 -17.95 13.30 1.96
C ARG A 102 -18.72 13.88 3.17
N ARG A 103 -18.45 13.40 4.39
CA ARG A 103 -19.08 13.87 5.63
C ARG A 103 -18.39 15.09 6.27
N GLY A 104 -17.44 15.74 5.60
CA GLY A 104 -16.95 17.08 5.98
C GLY A 104 -16.20 17.20 7.30
N ARG A 105 -15.63 16.11 7.84
CA ARG A 105 -14.84 16.18 9.08
C ARG A 105 -13.51 16.91 8.84
N HIS A 106 -13.16 17.78 9.80
CA HIS A 106 -11.89 18.52 9.82
C HIS A 106 -10.73 17.51 9.79
N GLY A 107 -9.78 17.69 8.85
CA GLY A 107 -8.65 16.76 8.61
C GLY A 107 -8.82 15.76 7.45
N SER A 108 -10.03 15.57 6.92
CA SER A 108 -10.33 14.57 5.88
C SER A 108 -9.66 14.80 4.51
N ARG A 109 -9.29 16.05 4.19
CA ARG A 109 -8.55 16.40 2.95
C ARG A 109 -7.09 15.98 3.00
N LEU A 110 -6.48 15.92 4.18
CA LEU A 110 -5.06 15.62 4.36
C LEU A 110 -4.84 14.09 4.28
N HIS A 111 -5.48 13.32 5.18
CA HIS A 111 -6.45 12.31 4.77
C HIS A 111 -6.17 11.42 3.53
N GLY A 112 -7.16 11.44 2.65
CA GLY A 112 -7.00 12.44 1.62
C GLY A 112 -5.86 12.25 0.61
N ARG A 113 -5.11 13.33 0.54
CA ARG A 113 -3.92 13.52 -0.28
C ARG A 113 -2.82 12.51 0.07
N LEU A 114 -2.64 12.17 1.36
CA LEU A 114 -1.63 11.19 1.78
C LEU A 114 -1.92 9.80 1.21
N VAL A 115 -3.17 9.33 1.31
CA VAL A 115 -3.58 8.05 0.70
C VAL A 115 -3.33 8.02 -0.80
N ALA A 116 -3.61 9.12 -1.50
CA ALA A 116 -3.39 9.20 -2.94
C ALA A 116 -1.89 9.19 -3.30
N LEU A 117 -1.07 9.96 -2.60
CA LEU A 117 0.39 10.01 -2.82
C LEU A 117 1.06 8.66 -2.51
N PHE A 118 0.79 8.08 -1.34
CA PHE A 118 1.35 6.78 -0.97
C PHE A 118 0.79 5.64 -1.82
N GLY A 119 -0.49 5.71 -2.19
CA GLY A 119 -1.10 4.77 -3.13
C GLY A 119 -0.40 4.79 -4.49
N LEU A 120 -0.17 5.98 -5.06
CA LEU A 120 0.54 6.14 -6.33
C LEU A 120 1.96 5.55 -6.27
N VAL A 121 2.72 5.92 -5.23
CA VAL A 121 4.11 5.46 -5.04
C VAL A 121 4.17 3.94 -4.81
N ALA A 122 3.18 3.34 -4.16
CA ALA A 122 3.15 1.91 -3.91
C ALA A 122 2.67 1.09 -5.13
N ILE A 123 1.68 1.60 -5.88
CA ILE A 123 1.10 0.89 -7.03
C ILE A 123 2.00 0.94 -8.26
N ALA A 124 2.62 2.09 -8.55
CA ALA A 124 3.34 2.30 -9.81
C ALA A 124 4.48 1.29 -10.05
N PRO A 125 5.37 0.98 -9.09
CA PRO A 125 6.43 -0.02 -9.29
C PRO A 125 5.85 -1.41 -9.55
N SER A 126 4.77 -1.77 -8.86
CA SER A 126 4.12 -3.08 -9.01
C SER A 126 3.59 -3.25 -10.44
N ILE A 127 2.93 -2.22 -11.00
CA ILE A 127 2.44 -2.25 -12.38
C ILE A 127 3.60 -2.40 -13.37
N ILE A 128 4.68 -1.63 -13.20
CA ILE A 128 5.85 -1.68 -14.09
C ILE A 128 6.48 -3.07 -14.08
N VAL A 129 6.73 -3.65 -12.89
CA VAL A 129 7.31 -5.00 -12.75
C VAL A 129 6.40 -6.04 -13.39
N SER A 130 5.08 -5.90 -13.25
CA SER A 130 4.11 -6.82 -13.82
C SER A 130 4.13 -6.79 -15.34
N ILE A 131 4.07 -5.59 -15.93
CA ILE A 131 4.14 -5.41 -17.38
C ILE A 131 5.47 -5.96 -17.91
N PHE A 132 6.59 -5.58 -17.28
CA PHE A 132 7.91 -6.04 -17.66
C PHE A 132 8.05 -7.57 -17.59
N SER A 133 7.54 -8.19 -16.53
CA SER A 133 7.64 -9.66 -16.36
C SER A 133 6.82 -10.39 -17.43
N ILE A 134 5.61 -9.92 -17.71
CA ILE A 134 4.75 -10.52 -18.74
C ILE A 134 5.39 -10.38 -20.12
N THR A 135 5.87 -9.18 -20.49
CA THR A 135 6.48 -8.95 -21.81
C THR A 135 7.81 -9.66 -21.96
N PHE A 136 8.65 -9.65 -20.93
CA PHE A 136 9.94 -10.35 -20.96
C PHE A 136 9.74 -11.85 -21.12
N LEU A 137 8.78 -12.44 -20.39
CA LEU A 137 8.51 -13.87 -20.49
C LEU A 137 7.91 -14.23 -21.85
N SER A 138 6.90 -13.49 -22.33
CA SER A 138 6.24 -13.76 -23.61
C SER A 138 7.24 -13.70 -24.76
N SER A 139 8.04 -12.64 -24.80
CA SER A 139 9.04 -12.42 -25.86
C SER A 139 10.23 -13.38 -25.72
N GLY A 140 10.64 -13.70 -24.50
CA GLY A 140 11.70 -14.68 -24.23
C GLY A 140 11.34 -16.07 -24.72
N LEU A 141 10.14 -16.57 -24.38
CA LEU A 141 9.64 -17.85 -24.89
C LEU A 141 9.51 -17.86 -26.42
N GLU A 142 9.10 -16.75 -27.02
CA GLU A 142 8.94 -16.63 -28.46
C GLU A 142 10.26 -16.62 -29.24
N ALA A 143 11.31 -15.99 -28.68
CA ALA A 143 12.63 -15.94 -29.30
C ALA A 143 13.31 -17.32 -29.38
N TRP A 144 13.20 -18.14 -28.33
CA TRP A 144 13.88 -19.44 -28.26
C TRP A 144 13.09 -20.58 -28.94
N PHE A 145 11.75 -20.48 -29.00
CA PHE A 145 10.85 -21.49 -29.61
C PHE A 145 10.20 -20.99 -30.90
N SER A 146 10.99 -20.29 -31.72
CA SER A 146 10.48 -19.65 -32.93
C SER A 146 10.10 -20.63 -34.04
N GLU A 147 9.26 -20.14 -34.94
CA GLU A 147 8.89 -20.75 -36.21
C GLU A 147 10.09 -21.25 -37.04
N ARG A 148 11.32 -20.79 -36.75
CA ARG A 148 12.55 -21.18 -37.48
C ARG A 148 12.92 -22.65 -37.32
N ILE A 149 12.82 -23.22 -36.12
CA ILE A 149 13.18 -24.63 -35.89
C ILE A 149 12.16 -25.52 -36.61
N HIS A 150 10.87 -25.24 -36.41
CA HIS A 150 9.79 -25.90 -37.13
C HIS A 150 9.95 -25.79 -38.64
N THR A 151 10.16 -24.58 -39.16
CA THR A 151 10.28 -24.33 -40.59
C THR A 151 11.50 -25.03 -41.19
N ALA A 152 12.65 -25.02 -40.50
CA ALA A 152 13.84 -25.75 -40.95
C ALA A 152 13.57 -27.25 -41.02
N LEU A 153 13.00 -27.83 -39.95
CA LEU A 153 12.73 -29.27 -39.85
C LEU A 153 11.69 -29.74 -40.88
N THR A 154 10.59 -29.00 -41.02
CA THR A 154 9.52 -29.26 -41.99
C THR A 154 10.00 -29.08 -43.43
N ASN A 155 10.85 -28.09 -43.71
CA ASN A 155 11.46 -27.92 -45.03
C ASN A 155 12.42 -29.08 -45.35
N SER A 156 13.25 -29.50 -44.40
CA SER A 156 14.14 -30.66 -44.58
C SER A 156 13.35 -31.95 -44.83
N LEU A 157 12.26 -32.18 -44.09
CA LEU A 157 11.36 -33.30 -44.32
C LEU A 157 10.70 -33.23 -45.71
N ARG A 158 10.27 -32.03 -46.14
CA ARG A 158 9.68 -31.82 -47.47
C ARG A 158 10.68 -32.16 -48.57
N VAL A 159 11.94 -31.74 -48.45
CA VAL A 159 13.00 -32.04 -49.43
C VAL A 159 13.28 -33.54 -49.47
N ALA A 160 13.43 -34.20 -48.31
CA ALA A 160 13.70 -35.63 -48.24
C ALA A 160 12.54 -36.48 -48.81
N ARG A 161 11.29 -36.09 -48.55
CA ARG A 161 10.12 -36.72 -49.17
C ARG A 161 10.07 -36.49 -50.68
N ALA A 162 10.35 -35.27 -51.14
CA ALA A 162 10.38 -34.98 -52.58
C ALA A 162 11.44 -35.82 -53.31
N TYR A 163 12.63 -35.99 -52.71
CA TYR A 163 13.68 -36.86 -53.21
C TYR A 163 13.23 -38.33 -53.32
N LEU A 164 12.53 -38.84 -52.30
CA LEU A 164 12.00 -40.21 -52.31
C LEU A 164 10.92 -40.38 -53.38
N GLU A 165 9.97 -39.45 -53.48
CA GLU A 165 8.90 -39.50 -54.48
C GLU A 165 9.45 -39.38 -55.91
N GLU A 166 10.50 -38.58 -56.13
CA GLU A 166 11.24 -38.54 -57.39
C GLU A 166 11.88 -39.91 -57.72
N HIS A 167 12.52 -40.57 -56.75
CA HIS A 167 13.07 -41.91 -56.95
C HIS A 167 11.99 -42.96 -57.27
N LYS A 168 10.84 -42.90 -56.59
CA LYS A 168 9.67 -43.75 -56.87
C LYS A 168 9.10 -43.51 -58.26
N ALA A 169 9.03 -42.26 -58.71
CA ALA A 169 8.57 -41.92 -60.05
C ALA A 169 9.55 -42.41 -61.13
N ASN A 170 10.85 -42.19 -60.93
CA ASN A 170 11.90 -42.60 -61.86
C ASN A 170 11.96 -44.12 -62.02
N ILE A 171 11.97 -44.87 -60.90
CA ILE A 171 12.00 -46.34 -61.00
C ILE A 171 10.74 -46.90 -61.64
N ARG A 172 9.57 -46.27 -61.42
CA ARG A 172 8.31 -46.66 -62.09
C ARG A 172 8.43 -46.49 -63.61
N ALA A 173 8.97 -45.37 -64.07
CA ALA A 173 9.17 -45.12 -65.49
C ALA A 173 10.18 -46.11 -66.11
N ASP A 174 11.29 -46.37 -65.40
CA ASP A 174 12.32 -47.33 -65.82
C ASP A 174 11.78 -48.77 -65.87
N ALA A 175 10.97 -49.16 -64.88
CA ALA A 175 10.33 -50.47 -64.82
C ALA A 175 9.37 -50.70 -66.00
N LEU A 176 8.54 -49.70 -66.33
CA LEU A 176 7.64 -49.76 -67.49
C LEU A 176 8.42 -49.87 -68.80
N ALA A 177 9.45 -49.05 -68.98
CA ALA A 177 10.26 -49.07 -70.19
C ALA A 177 10.99 -50.41 -70.33
N MET A 178 11.57 -50.93 -69.24
CA MET A 178 12.23 -52.23 -69.23
C MET A 178 11.25 -53.37 -69.51
N ALA A 179 10.05 -53.35 -68.91
CA ALA A 179 9.03 -54.34 -69.17
C ALA A 179 8.56 -54.33 -70.62
N ALA A 180 8.40 -53.15 -71.24
CA ALA A 180 8.03 -53.03 -72.65
C ALA A 180 9.09 -53.60 -73.59
N ASP A 181 10.37 -53.30 -73.33
CA ASP A 181 11.49 -53.84 -74.12
C ASP A 181 11.62 -55.35 -73.94
N LEU A 182 11.55 -55.85 -72.70
CA LEU A 182 11.58 -57.28 -72.40
C LEU A 182 10.38 -58.02 -73.00
N SER A 183 9.18 -57.43 -72.98
CA SER A 183 7.99 -58.05 -73.58
C SER A 183 8.13 -58.23 -75.10
N ARG A 184 8.87 -57.32 -75.76
CA ARG A 184 9.15 -57.39 -77.20
C ARG A 184 10.27 -58.38 -77.53
N GLU A 185 11.32 -58.42 -76.72
CA GLU A 185 12.55 -59.15 -77.05
C GLU A 185 12.61 -60.56 -76.47
N MET A 186 12.02 -60.81 -75.29
CA MET A 186 12.05 -62.10 -74.61
C MET A 186 11.59 -63.30 -75.48
N PRO A 187 10.56 -63.19 -76.34
CA PRO A 187 10.15 -64.29 -77.22
C PRO A 187 11.27 -64.91 -78.06
N PHE A 188 12.30 -64.13 -78.41
CA PHE A 188 13.43 -64.57 -79.23
C PHE A 188 14.55 -65.25 -78.43
N TYR A 189 14.46 -65.25 -77.10
CA TYR A 189 15.51 -65.73 -76.20
C TYR A 189 15.06 -66.87 -75.26
N PHE A 190 13.83 -67.37 -75.39
CA PHE A 190 13.30 -68.48 -74.57
C PHE A 190 14.15 -69.76 -74.64
N ASP A 191 14.80 -70.01 -75.78
CA ASP A 191 15.63 -71.22 -75.99
C ASP A 191 17.02 -71.13 -75.33
N SER A 192 17.36 -70.03 -74.66
CA SER A 192 18.69 -69.84 -74.07
C SER A 192 18.67 -68.95 -72.82
N PRO A 193 18.58 -69.55 -71.62
CA PRO A 193 18.60 -68.82 -70.34
C PRO A 193 19.78 -67.84 -70.21
N SER A 194 20.96 -68.22 -70.68
CA SER A 194 22.17 -67.38 -70.63
C SER A 194 22.10 -66.14 -71.54
N ARG A 195 21.30 -66.15 -72.60
CA ARG A 195 21.06 -64.97 -73.45
C ARG A 195 20.02 -64.04 -72.81
N LEU A 196 19.00 -64.62 -72.17
CA LEU A 196 17.99 -63.86 -71.42
C LEU A 196 18.60 -63.13 -70.23
N GLU A 197 19.51 -63.77 -69.47
CA GLU A 197 20.24 -63.12 -68.38
C GLU A 197 21.06 -61.92 -68.87
N LYS A 198 21.80 -62.05 -69.98
CA LYS A 198 22.55 -60.94 -70.58
C LYS A 198 21.63 -59.79 -71.03
N LEU A 199 20.45 -60.10 -71.55
CA LEU A 199 19.45 -59.09 -71.92
C LEU A 199 18.96 -58.33 -70.68
N VAL A 200 18.58 -59.04 -69.61
CA VAL A 200 18.14 -58.44 -68.34
C VAL A 200 19.26 -57.60 -67.73
N GLU A 201 20.50 -58.07 -67.77
CA GLU A 201 21.67 -57.34 -67.30
C GLU A 201 21.92 -56.06 -68.11
N ALA A 202 21.87 -56.13 -69.44
CA ALA A 202 22.03 -54.95 -70.30
C ALA A 202 20.90 -53.92 -70.07
N GLN A 203 19.66 -54.38 -69.94
CA GLN A 203 18.49 -53.54 -69.68
C GLN A 203 18.56 -52.86 -68.30
N ALA A 204 19.03 -53.58 -67.27
CA ALA A 204 19.25 -53.03 -65.94
C ALA A 204 20.38 -52.00 -65.93
N ALA A 205 21.51 -52.29 -66.60
CA ALA A 205 22.66 -51.40 -66.70
C ALA A 205 22.31 -50.09 -67.44
N LEU A 206 21.55 -50.17 -68.53
CA LEU A 206 21.09 -49.00 -69.31
C LEU A 206 20.29 -47.99 -68.48
N ARG A 207 19.60 -48.45 -67.43
CA ARG A 207 18.72 -47.64 -66.59
C ARG A 207 19.28 -47.40 -65.18
N ALA A 208 20.55 -47.73 -64.95
CA ALA A 208 21.17 -47.66 -63.63
C ALA A 208 20.31 -48.33 -62.54
N LEU A 209 19.71 -49.48 -62.86
CA LEU A 209 18.99 -50.32 -61.93
C LEU A 209 20.00 -51.24 -61.26
N SER A 210 19.98 -51.26 -59.93
CA SER A 210 20.89 -52.10 -59.15
C SER A 210 20.41 -53.55 -59.04
N GLU A 211 19.16 -53.83 -59.35
CA GLU A 211 18.64 -55.19 -59.50
C GLU A 211 17.54 -55.24 -60.57
N ALA A 212 17.47 -56.37 -61.25
CA ALA A 212 16.38 -56.72 -62.14
C ALA A 212 16.21 -58.24 -62.11
N VAL A 213 15.02 -58.71 -61.79
CA VAL A 213 14.71 -60.13 -61.65
C VAL A 213 13.41 -60.43 -62.36
N LEU A 214 13.43 -61.45 -63.22
CA LEU A 214 12.27 -62.01 -63.87
C LEU A 214 11.90 -63.32 -63.20
N PHE A 215 10.62 -63.50 -62.89
CA PHE A 215 10.13 -64.72 -62.27
C PHE A 215 8.72 -65.05 -62.75
N ASP A 216 8.35 -66.33 -62.66
CA ASP A 216 7.02 -66.81 -63.01
C ASP A 216 6.05 -66.78 -61.80
N ALA A 217 4.78 -67.10 -62.02
CA ALA A 217 3.77 -67.21 -60.95
C ALA A 217 4.08 -68.28 -59.88
N GLY A 218 4.98 -69.22 -60.16
CA GLY A 218 5.45 -70.22 -59.20
C GLY A 218 6.61 -69.74 -58.33
N GLY A 219 7.11 -68.52 -58.56
CA GLY A 219 8.27 -67.97 -57.89
C GLY A 219 9.61 -68.46 -58.45
N ASN A 220 9.61 -69.12 -59.62
CA ASN A 220 10.86 -69.55 -60.24
C ASN A 220 11.51 -68.38 -60.97
N VAL A 221 12.76 -68.09 -60.64
CA VAL A 221 13.54 -67.03 -61.30
C VAL A 221 13.93 -67.48 -62.71
N LEU A 222 13.46 -66.75 -63.72
CA LEU A 222 13.72 -66.99 -65.14
C LEU A 222 15.04 -66.36 -65.60
N ALA A 223 15.35 -65.17 -65.08
CA ALA A 223 16.60 -64.45 -65.33
C ALA A 223 16.82 -63.36 -64.28
N ARG A 224 18.07 -62.95 -64.07
CA ARG A 224 18.42 -61.89 -63.12
C ARG A 224 19.62 -61.07 -63.60
N SER A 225 19.72 -59.81 -63.20
CA SER A 225 20.94 -59.02 -63.39
C SER A 225 22.00 -59.39 -62.33
N GLY A 226 23.28 -59.25 -62.67
CA GLY A 226 24.42 -59.69 -61.85
C GLY A 226 24.56 -59.04 -60.46
N LEU A 227 23.76 -58.04 -60.12
CA LEU A 227 23.74 -57.41 -58.78
C LEU A 227 22.53 -57.84 -57.92
N SER A 228 21.70 -58.77 -58.42
CA SER A 228 20.44 -59.20 -57.79
C SER A 228 20.56 -60.42 -56.86
N PHE A 229 21.77 -60.75 -56.37
CA PHE A 229 22.03 -61.98 -55.60
C PHE A 229 21.39 -61.99 -54.20
N THR A 230 21.01 -60.82 -53.67
CA THR A 230 20.41 -60.66 -52.33
C THR A 230 18.88 -60.63 -52.34
N PHE A 231 18.24 -60.78 -53.51
CA PHE A 231 16.78 -60.74 -53.63
C PHE A 231 16.14 -62.05 -53.15
N GLU A 232 15.49 -62.01 -51.99
CA GLU A 232 14.60 -63.07 -51.49
C GLU A 232 13.18 -62.85 -52.02
N LEU A 233 12.79 -63.62 -53.06
CA LEU A 233 11.46 -63.55 -53.67
C LEU A 233 10.33 -63.78 -52.65
N ASP A 234 10.61 -64.57 -51.61
CA ASP A 234 9.69 -64.98 -50.55
C ASP A 234 9.19 -63.82 -49.66
N ARG A 235 9.74 -62.61 -49.82
CA ARG A 235 9.32 -61.42 -49.05
C ARG A 235 8.32 -60.51 -49.76
N LEU A 236 7.91 -60.82 -50.99
CA LEU A 236 6.91 -60.02 -51.71
C LEU A 236 5.50 -60.30 -51.15
N PRO A 237 4.78 -59.28 -50.62
CA PRO A 237 3.39 -59.47 -50.19
C PRO A 237 2.50 -59.87 -51.37
N MET A 238 1.57 -60.81 -51.15
CA MET A 238 0.61 -61.25 -52.18
C MET A 238 -0.17 -60.09 -52.81
N GLU A 239 -0.46 -59.05 -52.03
CA GLU A 239 -1.15 -57.83 -52.48
C GLU A 239 -0.39 -57.11 -53.61
N VAL A 240 0.94 -57.21 -53.66
CA VAL A 240 1.77 -56.60 -54.71
C VAL A 240 1.57 -57.33 -56.03
N LEU A 241 1.53 -58.67 -55.99
CA LEU A 241 1.35 -59.49 -57.19
C LEU A 241 -0.08 -59.35 -57.74
N ASP A 242 -1.09 -59.25 -56.87
CA ASP A 242 -2.48 -59.02 -57.28
C ASP A 242 -2.64 -57.69 -58.03
N LYS A 243 -2.02 -56.61 -57.53
CA LYS A 243 -2.00 -55.31 -58.21
C LYS A 243 -1.20 -55.35 -59.51
N ALA A 244 -0.05 -56.03 -59.52
CA ALA A 244 0.73 -56.24 -60.75
C ALA A 244 -0.05 -57.04 -61.81
N ASP A 245 -0.90 -57.99 -61.39
CA ASP A 245 -1.79 -58.74 -62.27
C ASP A 245 -2.88 -57.88 -62.93
N LEU A 246 -3.24 -56.75 -62.31
CA LEU A 246 -4.12 -55.74 -62.90
C LEU A 246 -3.40 -54.80 -63.89
N GLY A 247 -2.10 -55.01 -64.10
CA GLY A 247 -1.27 -54.15 -64.95
C GLY A 247 -0.73 -52.91 -64.23
N GLU A 248 -0.85 -52.83 -62.91
CA GLU A 248 -0.29 -51.73 -62.13
C GLU A 248 1.20 -51.94 -61.87
N VAL A 249 1.93 -50.82 -61.79
CA VAL A 249 3.32 -50.83 -61.31
C VAL A 249 3.31 -50.52 -59.83
N VAL A 250 3.66 -51.52 -59.03
CA VAL A 250 3.67 -51.40 -57.58
C VAL A 250 5.07 -51.01 -57.14
N VAL A 251 5.21 -49.81 -56.60
CA VAL A 251 6.48 -49.32 -56.05
C VAL A 251 6.52 -49.59 -54.56
N LEU A 252 7.60 -50.22 -54.10
CA LEU A 252 7.83 -50.64 -52.72
C LEU A 252 8.99 -49.87 -52.12
N THR A 253 8.78 -49.37 -50.90
CA THR A 253 9.81 -48.85 -50.01
C THR A 253 9.64 -49.61 -48.71
N SER A 254 10.59 -50.50 -48.37
CA SER A 254 10.54 -51.25 -47.11
C SER A 254 11.30 -50.48 -46.03
N ASP A 255 10.84 -50.59 -44.78
CA ASP A 255 11.39 -49.89 -43.61
C ASP A 255 12.85 -50.29 -43.29
N THR A 256 13.32 -51.39 -43.86
CA THR A 256 14.66 -51.96 -43.61
C THR A 256 15.54 -52.04 -44.85
N ASP A 257 15.06 -51.57 -46.00
CA ASP A 257 15.72 -51.80 -47.30
C ASP A 257 16.25 -50.46 -47.82
N ASP A 258 17.54 -50.41 -48.14
CA ASP A 258 18.26 -49.26 -48.70
C ASP A 258 17.93 -49.05 -50.18
N ARG A 259 16.72 -49.45 -50.60
CA ARG A 259 16.34 -49.59 -52.01
C ARG A 259 14.86 -49.27 -52.20
N VAL A 260 14.57 -48.65 -53.34
CA VAL A 260 13.21 -48.57 -53.87
C VAL A 260 13.08 -49.67 -54.91
N ARG A 261 12.00 -50.44 -54.86
CA ARG A 261 11.69 -51.49 -55.84
C ARG A 261 10.41 -51.17 -56.61
N ALA A 262 10.31 -51.64 -57.84
CA ALA A 262 9.08 -51.63 -58.61
C ALA A 262 8.79 -53.04 -59.13
N VAL A 263 7.54 -53.46 -59.01
CA VAL A 263 7.04 -54.77 -59.44
C VAL A 263 5.92 -54.58 -60.45
N LEU A 264 6.00 -55.29 -61.56
CA LEU A 264 4.99 -55.29 -62.61
C LEU A 264 4.97 -56.60 -63.39
N ARG A 265 3.84 -56.91 -64.01
CA ARG A 265 3.71 -58.06 -64.93
C ARG A 265 4.14 -57.66 -66.35
N LEU A 266 4.83 -58.56 -67.04
CA LEU A 266 5.10 -58.41 -68.48
C LEU A 266 3.85 -58.68 -69.32
N GLU A 267 3.60 -57.82 -70.30
CA GLU A 267 2.44 -57.97 -71.18
C GLU A 267 2.70 -59.02 -72.27
N GLY A 268 1.68 -59.82 -72.60
CA GLY A 268 1.76 -60.82 -73.68
C GLY A 268 2.60 -62.07 -73.37
N LEU A 269 3.16 -62.19 -72.17
CA LEU A 269 4.08 -63.27 -71.77
C LEU A 269 3.54 -64.16 -70.63
N GLY A 270 2.23 -64.14 -70.39
CA GLY A 270 1.60 -64.89 -69.28
C GLY A 270 1.87 -64.25 -67.92
N LYS A 271 1.84 -65.04 -66.85
CA LYS A 271 2.13 -64.57 -65.48
C LYS A 271 3.64 -64.54 -65.21
N ILE A 272 4.33 -63.67 -65.93
CA ILE A 272 5.75 -63.37 -65.72
C ILE A 272 5.85 -61.97 -65.14
N TYR A 273 6.58 -61.85 -64.04
CA TYR A 273 6.75 -60.60 -63.31
C TYR A 273 8.20 -60.12 -63.42
N LEU A 274 8.35 -58.81 -63.47
CA LEU A 274 9.61 -58.10 -63.39
C LEU A 274 9.67 -57.36 -62.06
N VAL A 275 10.71 -57.61 -61.28
CA VAL A 275 11.12 -56.75 -60.18
C VAL A 275 12.34 -55.99 -60.61
N VAL A 276 12.33 -54.66 -60.47
CA VAL A 276 13.53 -53.84 -60.59
C VAL A 276 13.75 -53.06 -59.31
N GLY A 277 15.00 -52.75 -58.99
CA GLY A 277 15.35 -52.00 -57.80
C GLY A 277 16.49 -51.02 -58.04
N ARG A 278 16.50 -49.94 -57.26
CA ARG A 278 17.57 -48.94 -57.24
C ARG A 278 17.95 -48.65 -55.79
N PHE A 279 19.24 -48.53 -55.52
CA PHE A 279 19.72 -48.08 -54.21
C PHE A 279 19.29 -46.64 -53.96
N VAL A 280 18.82 -46.39 -52.75
CA VAL A 280 18.56 -45.06 -52.21
C VAL A 280 19.47 -44.88 -51.02
N ASP A 281 20.01 -43.68 -50.84
CA ASP A 281 20.87 -43.39 -49.70
C ASP A 281 20.14 -43.73 -48.38
N PRO A 282 20.64 -44.70 -47.59
CA PRO A 282 20.00 -45.11 -46.35
C PRO A 282 19.92 -43.97 -45.34
N GLU A 283 20.79 -42.96 -45.45
CA GLU A 283 20.69 -41.75 -44.63
C GLU A 283 19.39 -41.00 -44.91
N VAL A 284 18.93 -40.94 -46.16
CA VAL A 284 17.70 -40.21 -46.54
C VAL A 284 16.45 -40.94 -46.08
N LEU A 285 16.39 -42.27 -46.23
CA LEU A 285 15.27 -43.10 -45.77
C LEU A 285 15.10 -42.98 -44.24
N GLY A 286 16.18 -43.21 -43.48
CA GLY A 286 16.16 -43.06 -42.03
C GLY A 286 15.97 -41.61 -41.58
N PHE A 287 16.35 -40.62 -42.40
CA PHE A 287 16.13 -39.20 -42.09
C PHE A 287 14.65 -38.81 -42.17
N VAL A 288 13.89 -39.29 -43.16
CA VAL A 288 12.45 -39.01 -43.30
C VAL A 288 11.68 -39.49 -42.06
N GLU A 289 11.91 -40.72 -41.61
CA GLU A 289 11.20 -41.31 -40.48
C GLU A 289 11.53 -40.61 -39.15
N ARG A 290 12.83 -40.51 -38.81
CA ARG A 290 13.29 -39.82 -37.59
C ARG A 290 12.84 -38.37 -37.55
N THR A 291 12.93 -37.68 -38.68
CA THR A 291 12.52 -36.27 -38.75
C THR A 291 11.01 -36.13 -38.62
N GLN A 292 10.23 -37.06 -39.16
CA GLN A 292 8.78 -37.04 -39.00
C GLN A 292 8.35 -37.28 -37.55
N GLU A 293 9.01 -38.19 -36.84
CA GLU A 293 8.81 -38.39 -35.40
C GLU A 293 9.11 -37.11 -34.63
N VAL A 294 10.30 -36.52 -34.85
CA VAL A 294 10.71 -35.26 -34.18
C VAL A 294 9.79 -34.08 -34.52
N VAL A 295 9.32 -33.95 -35.77
CA VAL A 295 8.33 -32.92 -36.15
C VAL A 295 7.03 -33.13 -35.37
N SER A 296 6.54 -34.37 -35.30
CA SER A 296 5.28 -34.67 -34.61
C SER A 296 5.35 -34.44 -33.09
N GLU A 297 6.49 -34.77 -32.48
CA GLU A 297 6.77 -34.51 -31.07
C GLU A 297 6.88 -33.00 -30.81
N TYR A 298 7.58 -32.27 -31.69
CA TYR A 298 7.67 -30.82 -31.61
C TYR A 298 6.31 -30.14 -31.76
N GLU A 299 5.45 -30.60 -32.69
CA GLU A 299 4.08 -30.11 -32.84
C GLU A 299 3.22 -30.39 -31.60
N ALA A 300 3.39 -31.54 -30.96
CA ALA A 300 2.72 -31.86 -29.71
C ALA A 300 3.18 -30.93 -28.57
N MET A 301 4.49 -30.71 -28.42
CA MET A 301 5.05 -29.76 -27.46
C MET A 301 4.61 -28.31 -27.72
N GLN A 302 4.44 -27.92 -28.99
CA GLN A 302 3.90 -26.61 -29.33
C GLN A 302 2.43 -26.44 -28.90
N ARG A 303 1.61 -27.50 -28.93
CA ARG A 303 0.24 -27.42 -28.40
C ARG A 303 0.24 -27.23 -26.89
N GLU A 304 1.13 -27.93 -26.17
CA GLU A 304 1.31 -27.75 -24.71
C GLU A 304 1.94 -26.39 -24.34
N ARG A 305 2.64 -25.72 -25.27
CA ARG A 305 3.21 -24.38 -25.05
C ARG A 305 2.15 -23.34 -24.67
N SER A 306 0.96 -23.40 -25.30
CA SER A 306 -0.14 -22.49 -24.97
C SER A 306 -0.52 -22.64 -23.50
N ASP A 307 -0.57 -23.86 -22.98
CA ASP A 307 -0.93 -24.14 -21.60
C ASP A 307 0.15 -23.62 -20.63
N VAL A 308 1.43 -23.79 -20.96
CA VAL A 308 2.55 -23.25 -20.17
C VAL A 308 2.56 -21.72 -20.18
N GLN A 309 2.30 -21.09 -21.34
CA GLN A 309 2.23 -19.63 -21.45
C GLN A 309 1.04 -19.05 -20.67
N ILE A 310 -0.14 -19.66 -20.78
CA ILE A 310 -1.34 -19.25 -20.03
C ILE A 310 -1.10 -19.45 -18.53
N ALA A 311 -0.58 -20.60 -18.11
CA ALA A 311 -0.28 -20.88 -16.71
C ALA A 311 0.74 -19.88 -16.14
N SER A 312 1.81 -19.61 -16.86
CA SER A 312 2.83 -18.63 -16.43
C SER A 312 2.26 -17.21 -16.38
N ALA A 313 1.49 -16.80 -17.38
CA ALA A 313 0.82 -15.49 -17.38
C ALA A 313 -0.16 -15.35 -16.21
N LEU A 314 -0.91 -16.40 -15.87
CA LEU A 314 -1.79 -16.44 -14.70
C LEU A 314 -1.00 -16.33 -13.40
N ILE A 315 0.11 -17.06 -13.24
CA ILE A 315 0.97 -16.96 -12.05
C ILE A 315 1.53 -15.54 -11.90
N PHE A 316 2.12 -14.97 -12.94
CA PHE A 316 2.63 -13.60 -12.90
C PHE A 316 1.51 -12.58 -12.64
N GLY A 317 0.32 -12.79 -13.21
CA GLY A 317 -0.86 -11.98 -12.95
C GLY A 317 -1.32 -12.04 -11.49
N ILE A 318 -1.33 -13.22 -10.88
CA ILE A 318 -1.68 -13.42 -9.45
C ILE A 318 -0.63 -12.73 -8.57
N ILE A 319 0.67 -12.95 -8.81
CA ILE A 319 1.76 -12.33 -8.04
C ILE A 319 1.69 -10.80 -8.17
N ALA A 320 1.53 -10.29 -9.40
CA ALA A 320 1.34 -8.88 -9.68
C ALA A 320 0.18 -8.28 -8.88
N LEU A 321 -0.97 -8.96 -8.90
CA LEU A 321 -2.15 -8.51 -8.19
C LEU A 321 -1.97 -8.57 -6.67
N LEU A 322 -1.32 -9.62 -6.14
CA LEU A 322 -0.98 -9.71 -4.72
C LEU A 322 -0.06 -8.57 -4.28
N LEU A 323 0.98 -8.28 -5.06
CA LEU A 323 1.89 -7.16 -4.79
C LEU A 323 1.15 -5.83 -4.84
N LEU A 324 0.27 -5.63 -5.82
CA LEU A 324 -0.57 -4.43 -5.92
C LEU A 324 -1.49 -4.29 -4.71
N LEU A 325 -2.19 -5.36 -4.31
CA LEU A 325 -3.08 -5.33 -3.15
C LEU A 325 -2.29 -5.09 -1.85
N ALA A 326 -1.12 -5.70 -1.69
CA ALA A 326 -0.23 -5.48 -0.55
C ALA A 326 0.29 -4.04 -0.50
N ALA A 327 0.65 -3.47 -1.65
CA ALA A 327 1.06 -2.09 -1.81
C ALA A 327 -0.06 -1.11 -1.41
N VAL A 328 -1.27 -1.31 -1.93
CA VAL A 328 -2.46 -0.51 -1.56
C VAL A 328 -2.75 -0.64 -0.08
N TRP A 329 -2.73 -1.85 0.46
CA TRP A 329 -2.98 -2.12 1.87
C TRP A 329 -1.98 -1.40 2.78
N THR A 330 -0.70 -1.48 2.45
CA THR A 330 0.39 -0.82 3.18
C THR A 330 0.27 0.69 3.09
N GLY A 331 -0.02 1.24 1.91
CA GLY A 331 -0.26 2.67 1.71
C GLY A 331 -1.43 3.20 2.54
N LEU A 332 -2.54 2.46 2.61
CA LEU A 332 -3.68 2.79 3.47
C LEU A 332 -3.31 2.75 4.96
N ASN A 333 -2.57 1.72 5.41
CA ASN A 333 -2.09 1.62 6.79
C ASN A 333 -1.19 2.79 7.17
N PHE A 334 -0.27 3.15 6.30
CA PHE A 334 0.67 4.24 6.51
C PHE A 334 -0.05 5.58 6.58
N ALA A 335 -0.97 5.84 5.64
CA ALA A 335 -1.77 7.04 5.63
C ALA A 335 -2.67 7.18 6.87
N ASP A 336 -3.27 6.09 7.35
CA ASP A 336 -4.05 6.08 8.60
C ASP A 336 -3.19 6.40 9.82
N ARG A 337 -1.98 5.83 9.88
CA ARG A 337 -1.02 6.02 10.99
C ARG A 337 -0.59 7.48 11.12
N LEU A 338 -0.38 8.18 10.00
CA LEU A 338 0.01 9.59 10.00
C LEU A 338 -1.19 10.54 10.16
N ALA A 339 -2.27 10.31 9.43
CA ALA A 339 -3.36 11.28 9.37
C ALA A 339 -4.23 11.29 10.63
N THR A 340 -4.37 10.16 11.32
CA THR A 340 -5.23 10.06 12.51
C THR A 340 -4.72 10.93 13.67
N PRO A 341 -3.45 10.82 14.11
CA PRO A 341 -2.93 11.67 15.18
C PRO A 341 -2.91 13.15 14.79
N LEU A 342 -2.56 13.46 13.54
CA LEU A 342 -2.52 14.83 13.05
C LEU A 342 -3.93 15.47 13.05
N SER A 343 -4.95 14.71 12.68
CA SER A 343 -6.35 15.17 12.76
C SER A 343 -6.80 15.41 14.21
N ARG A 344 -6.33 14.60 15.17
CA ARG A 344 -6.60 14.81 16.61
C ARG A 344 -5.92 16.08 17.13
N LEU A 345 -4.69 16.33 16.72
CA LEU A 345 -3.96 17.57 17.03
C LEU A 345 -4.67 18.80 16.50
N ILE A 346 -5.09 18.79 15.23
CA ILE A 346 -5.86 19.89 14.61
C ILE A 346 -7.16 20.13 15.38
N ALA A 347 -7.90 19.07 15.72
CA ALA A 347 -9.14 19.19 16.47
C ALA A 347 -8.94 19.73 17.90
N ALA A 348 -7.85 19.34 18.58
CA ALA A 348 -7.51 19.85 19.90
C ALA A 348 -7.07 21.32 19.84
N ALA A 349 -6.27 21.70 18.84
CA ALA A 349 -5.85 23.08 18.61
C ALA A 349 -7.06 24.00 18.37
N GLU A 350 -8.05 23.54 17.61
CA GLU A 350 -9.28 24.30 17.35
C GLU A 350 -10.10 24.50 18.64
N ARG A 351 -10.16 23.49 19.52
CA ARG A 351 -10.80 23.64 20.84
C ARG A 351 -10.08 24.65 21.73
N VAL A 352 -8.75 24.62 21.76
CA VAL A 352 -7.94 25.61 22.49
C VAL A 352 -8.18 27.01 21.93
N ARG A 353 -8.24 27.16 20.60
CA ARG A 353 -8.57 28.43 19.92
C ARG A 353 -9.95 28.96 20.34
N SER A 354 -10.91 28.08 20.59
CA SER A 354 -12.25 28.43 21.08
C SER A 354 -12.31 28.76 22.58
N GLY A 355 -11.19 28.72 23.31
CA GLY A 355 -11.10 29.05 24.74
C GLY A 355 -11.08 27.83 25.68
N ASP A 356 -11.23 26.61 25.16
CA ASP A 356 -11.15 25.38 25.96
C ASP A 356 -9.69 24.97 26.20
N LEU A 357 -9.05 25.56 27.21
CA LEU A 357 -7.68 25.23 27.62
C LEU A 357 -7.55 23.85 28.29
N MET A 358 -8.67 23.15 28.53
CA MET A 358 -8.66 21.76 29.05
C MET A 358 -8.55 20.72 27.94
N ALA A 359 -8.63 21.13 26.67
CA ALA A 359 -8.45 20.23 25.54
C ALA A 359 -7.04 19.59 25.58
N ARG A 360 -7.00 18.27 25.41
CA ARG A 360 -5.75 17.47 25.38
C ARG A 360 -5.78 16.50 24.21
N VAL A 361 -4.62 16.26 23.63
CA VAL A 361 -4.43 15.21 22.63
C VAL A 361 -4.13 13.90 23.38
N PRO A 362 -4.83 12.79 23.07
CA PRO A 362 -4.53 11.50 23.68
C PRO A 362 -3.08 11.11 23.40
N GLU A 363 -2.34 10.77 24.45
CA GLU A 363 -0.99 10.22 24.29
C GLU A 363 -1.08 8.81 23.71
N THR A 364 -0.22 8.54 22.73
CA THR A 364 -0.03 7.23 22.14
C THR A 364 1.25 6.63 22.70
N ASP A 365 1.25 5.32 22.96
CA ASP A 365 2.44 4.57 23.40
C ASP A 365 3.56 4.47 22.34
N ALA A 366 3.37 5.13 21.19
CA ALA A 366 4.36 5.18 20.12
C ALA A 366 5.43 6.20 20.48
N ASP A 367 6.71 5.81 20.42
CA ASP A 367 7.84 6.73 20.64
C ASP A 367 8.28 7.32 19.29
N ASP A 368 7.39 8.10 18.68
CA ASP A 368 7.61 8.79 17.39
C ASP A 368 7.52 10.32 17.53
N GLU A 369 7.89 11.04 16.47
CA GLU A 369 7.87 12.51 16.42
C GLU A 369 6.48 13.09 16.69
N ILE A 370 5.43 12.32 16.36
CA ILE A 370 4.04 12.68 16.59
C ILE A 370 3.71 12.62 18.08
N ALA A 371 4.22 11.64 18.81
CA ALA A 371 4.09 11.58 20.27
C ALA A 371 4.86 12.71 20.97
N VAL A 372 6.05 13.07 20.47
CA VAL A 372 6.79 14.26 20.94
C VAL A 372 5.96 15.52 20.75
N LEU A 373 5.38 15.72 19.57
CA LEU A 373 4.52 16.88 19.26
C LEU A 373 3.26 16.91 20.15
N SER A 374 2.63 15.76 20.38
CA SER A 374 1.45 15.65 21.24
C SER A 374 1.76 16.02 22.69
N ARG A 375 2.90 15.56 23.23
CA ARG A 375 3.38 15.93 24.56
C ARG A 375 3.71 17.42 24.66
N ALA A 376 4.37 17.98 23.65
CA ALA A 376 4.66 19.41 23.59
C ALA A 376 3.38 20.27 23.58
N PHE A 377 2.38 19.90 22.76
CA PHE A 377 1.08 20.57 22.72
C PHE A 377 0.35 20.50 24.07
N ASN A 378 0.33 19.34 24.71
CA ASN A 378 -0.29 19.17 26.03
C ASN A 378 0.43 20.01 27.12
N ARG A 379 1.76 20.13 27.05
CA ARG A 379 2.55 20.97 27.96
C ARG A 379 2.23 22.45 27.78
N MET A 380 2.23 22.94 26.54
CA MET A 380 1.89 24.33 26.21
C MET A 380 0.48 24.70 26.69
N THR A 381 -0.52 23.85 26.44
CA THR A 381 -1.91 24.08 26.87
C THR A 381 -2.06 24.03 28.39
N SER A 382 -1.29 23.20 29.09
CA SER A 382 -1.23 23.20 30.55
C SER A 382 -0.65 24.52 31.08
N GLN A 383 0.42 25.01 30.48
CA GLN A 383 1.07 26.27 30.87
C GLN A 383 0.14 27.47 30.66
N LEU A 384 -0.54 27.54 29.51
CA LEU A 384 -1.57 28.56 29.24
C LEU A 384 -2.69 28.53 30.29
N SER A 385 -3.18 27.33 30.62
CA SER A 385 -4.23 27.21 31.65
C SER A 385 -3.75 27.66 33.03
N SER A 386 -2.51 27.34 33.43
CA SER A 386 -1.96 27.81 34.71
C SER A 386 -1.77 29.33 34.73
N GLN A 387 -1.29 29.91 33.63
CA GLN A 387 -1.11 31.36 33.51
C GLN A 387 -2.44 32.10 33.59
N GLN A 388 -3.48 31.61 32.92
CA GLN A 388 -4.83 32.21 32.99
C GLN A 388 -5.40 32.13 34.41
N ARG A 389 -5.24 31.01 35.12
CA ARG A 389 -5.69 30.88 36.51
C ARG A 389 -4.94 31.83 37.45
N ALA A 390 -3.62 31.90 37.31
CA ALA A 390 -2.80 32.82 38.10
C ALA A 390 -3.21 34.29 37.85
N LEU A 391 -3.50 34.66 36.60
CA LEU A 391 -3.99 36.01 36.27
C LEU A 391 -5.35 36.31 36.91
N ILE A 392 -6.29 35.36 36.85
CA ILE A 392 -7.62 35.50 37.48
C ILE A 392 -7.48 35.62 39.00
N GLU A 393 -6.64 34.80 39.63
CA GLU A 393 -6.41 34.83 41.07
C GLU A 393 -5.76 36.15 41.52
N ALA A 394 -4.76 36.64 40.79
CA ALA A 394 -4.14 37.94 41.03
C ALA A 394 -5.16 39.08 40.92
N ASN A 395 -6.04 39.05 39.92
CA ASN A 395 -7.09 40.06 39.74
C ASN A 395 -8.10 40.03 40.91
N GLN A 396 -8.52 38.84 41.34
CA GLN A 396 -9.38 38.70 42.53
C GLN A 396 -8.71 39.17 43.82
N GLN A 397 -7.39 39.02 43.95
CA GLN A 397 -6.63 39.52 45.09
C GLN A 397 -6.55 41.05 45.07
N LEU A 398 -6.33 41.66 43.89
CA LEU A 398 -6.37 43.10 43.71
C LEU A 398 -7.74 43.68 44.08
N ASP A 399 -8.83 43.08 43.61
CA ASP A 399 -10.19 43.51 43.95
C ASP A 399 -10.52 43.38 45.44
N ARG A 400 -10.04 42.30 46.09
CA ARG A 400 -10.18 42.13 47.54
C ARG A 400 -9.39 43.19 48.30
N ARG A 401 -8.16 43.48 47.88
CA ARG A 401 -7.31 44.50 48.49
C ARG A 401 -7.91 45.89 48.33
N ARG A 402 -8.43 46.21 47.13
CA ARG A 402 -9.14 47.47 46.86
C ARG A 402 -10.33 47.67 47.79
N ARG A 403 -11.24 46.70 47.87
CA ARG A 403 -12.43 46.77 48.74
C ARG A 403 -12.06 46.87 50.22
N PHE A 404 -11.00 46.17 50.65
CA PHE A 404 -10.50 46.28 52.02
C PHE A 404 -10.01 47.71 52.32
N THR A 405 -9.19 48.30 51.45
CA THR A 405 -8.71 49.68 51.62
C THR A 405 -9.87 50.68 51.64
N GLU A 406 -10.84 50.54 50.74
CA GLU A 406 -12.04 51.41 50.73
C GLU A 406 -12.86 51.29 52.03
N ALA A 407 -13.05 50.06 52.55
CA ALA A 407 -13.76 49.84 53.79
C ALA A 407 -13.02 50.40 55.01
N VAL A 408 -11.70 50.21 55.09
CA VAL A 408 -10.86 50.78 56.16
C VAL A 408 -10.94 52.30 56.15
N LEU A 409 -10.81 52.95 55.00
CA LEU A 409 -10.86 54.41 54.90
C LEU A 409 -12.24 54.97 55.27
N THR A 410 -13.33 54.24 54.97
CA THR A 410 -14.70 54.65 55.32
C THR A 410 -14.98 54.48 56.83
N GLY A 411 -14.33 53.52 57.50
CA GLY A 411 -14.55 53.20 58.91
C GLY A 411 -13.78 54.07 59.91
N VAL A 412 -12.85 54.91 59.46
CA VAL A 412 -12.08 55.82 60.32
C VAL A 412 -12.87 57.10 60.58
N SER A 413 -12.97 57.53 61.85
CA SER A 413 -13.66 58.77 62.26
C SER A 413 -12.92 60.05 61.88
N ALA A 414 -11.60 59.96 61.64
CA ALA A 414 -10.79 61.03 61.09
C ALA A 414 -11.11 61.29 59.61
N GLY A 415 -11.05 62.55 59.17
CA GLY A 415 -10.98 62.87 57.76
C GLY A 415 -9.61 62.45 57.21
N VAL A 416 -9.59 61.76 56.07
CA VAL A 416 -8.38 61.33 55.37
C VAL A 416 -8.42 61.80 53.92
N LEU A 417 -7.39 62.51 53.49
CA LEU A 417 -7.16 62.94 52.11
C LEU A 417 -5.81 62.42 51.62
N GLY A 418 -5.82 61.62 50.56
CA GLY A 418 -4.64 61.36 49.75
C GLY A 418 -4.48 62.44 48.68
N LEU A 419 -3.29 63.03 48.56
CA LEU A 419 -2.93 64.07 47.60
C LEU A 419 -1.80 63.60 46.69
N ASP A 420 -1.75 64.07 45.44
CA ASP A 420 -0.60 63.88 44.54
C ASP A 420 0.56 64.84 44.86
N SER A 421 1.66 64.74 44.11
CA SER A 421 2.82 65.62 44.24
C SER A 421 2.50 67.10 44.05
N ASP A 422 1.47 67.42 43.27
CA ASP A 422 1.01 68.78 42.94
C ASP A 422 -0.06 69.31 43.92
N ARG A 423 -0.29 68.57 45.02
CA ARG A 423 -1.24 68.86 46.10
C ARG A 423 -2.71 68.80 45.64
N THR A 424 -2.99 67.98 44.63
CA THR A 424 -4.34 67.69 44.13
C THR A 424 -4.94 66.50 44.87
N ILE A 425 -6.21 66.59 45.26
CA ILE A 425 -6.90 65.55 46.03
C ILE A 425 -7.16 64.32 45.14
N LEU A 426 -6.54 63.19 45.47
CA LEU A 426 -6.71 61.90 44.79
C LEU A 426 -7.78 61.01 45.43
N LEU A 427 -7.80 60.97 46.77
CA LEU A 427 -8.63 60.02 47.52
C LEU A 427 -9.13 60.64 48.83
N PRO A 428 -10.33 61.25 48.85
CA PRO A 428 -10.99 61.64 50.09
C PRO A 428 -11.76 60.47 50.69
N ASN A 429 -11.71 60.31 52.03
CA ASN A 429 -12.66 59.44 52.73
C ASN A 429 -13.97 60.19 53.05
N ARG A 430 -14.99 59.44 53.49
CA ARG A 430 -16.31 60.03 53.80
C ARG A 430 -16.25 61.11 54.90
N GLN A 431 -15.46 60.90 55.95
CA GLN A 431 -15.34 61.88 57.02
C GLN A 431 -14.68 63.18 56.55
N ALA A 432 -13.76 63.13 55.59
CA ALA A 432 -13.17 64.31 55.00
C ALA A 432 -14.21 65.15 54.25
N LEU A 433 -15.15 64.51 53.54
CA LEU A 433 -16.28 65.19 52.92
C LEU A 433 -17.17 65.88 53.95
N ASP A 434 -17.48 65.18 55.04
CA ASP A 434 -18.33 65.70 56.14
C ASP A 434 -17.67 66.90 56.85
N PHE A 435 -16.38 66.82 57.18
CA PHE A 435 -15.62 67.91 57.82
C PHE A 435 -15.43 69.13 56.91
N LEU A 436 -15.24 68.92 55.61
CA LEU A 436 -15.08 69.99 54.64
C LEU A 436 -16.43 70.55 54.14
N ALA A 437 -17.55 69.96 54.57
CA ALA A 437 -18.92 70.30 54.17
C ALA A 437 -19.13 70.25 52.64
N VAL A 438 -18.55 69.24 51.98
CA VAL A 438 -18.64 69.04 50.52
C VAL A 438 -19.30 67.69 50.20
N THR A 439 -20.17 67.65 49.19
CA THR A 439 -20.82 66.42 48.73
C THR A 439 -19.87 65.53 47.91
N ASP A 440 -20.13 64.22 47.94
CA ASP A 440 -19.32 63.19 47.28
C ASP A 440 -19.11 63.49 45.78
N GLY A 441 -17.86 63.42 45.32
CA GLY A 441 -17.46 63.70 43.92
C GLY A 441 -16.87 65.08 43.64
N ASP A 442 -17.10 66.10 44.48
CA ASP A 442 -16.67 67.48 44.20
C ASP A 442 -15.27 67.83 44.77
N LEU A 443 -14.65 66.93 45.55
CA LEU A 443 -13.30 67.12 46.10
C LEU A 443 -12.20 66.52 45.22
N LYS A 444 -12.47 65.42 44.53
CA LYS A 444 -11.44 64.67 43.80
C LYS A 444 -10.99 65.45 42.55
N GLY A 445 -9.70 65.68 42.40
CA GLY A 445 -9.12 66.44 41.30
C GLY A 445 -8.97 67.95 41.56
N ARG A 446 -9.41 68.45 42.72
CA ARG A 446 -9.19 69.85 43.13
C ARG A 446 -7.90 70.00 43.92
N ARG A 447 -7.27 71.17 43.85
CA ARG A 447 -6.08 71.48 44.65
C ARG A 447 -6.49 71.71 46.10
N ILE A 448 -5.71 71.19 47.04
CA ILE A 448 -5.99 71.34 48.48
C ILE A 448 -6.08 72.81 48.91
N GLU A 449 -5.35 73.68 48.20
CA GLU A 449 -5.27 75.12 48.42
C GLU A 449 -6.64 75.81 48.22
N GLU A 450 -7.48 75.26 47.34
CA GLU A 450 -8.84 75.78 47.07
C GLU A 450 -9.87 75.30 48.10
N VAL A 451 -9.61 74.14 48.70
CA VAL A 451 -10.57 73.44 49.56
C VAL A 451 -10.30 73.76 51.03
N MET A 452 -9.03 73.77 51.44
CA MET A 452 -8.57 74.03 52.81
C MET A 452 -7.32 74.92 52.78
N PRO A 453 -7.46 76.22 52.46
CA PRO A 453 -6.34 77.17 52.42
C PRO A 453 -5.59 77.28 53.75
N GLU A 454 -6.26 76.98 54.87
CA GLU A 454 -5.70 76.97 56.22
C GLU A 454 -4.57 75.94 56.39
N ALA A 455 -4.54 74.90 55.54
CA ALA A 455 -3.52 73.86 55.56
C ALA A 455 -2.27 74.19 54.73
N LEU A 456 -2.28 75.26 53.93
CA LEU A 456 -1.14 75.70 53.11
C LEU A 456 0.17 75.88 53.91
N PRO A 457 0.15 76.50 55.11
CA PRO A 457 1.38 76.68 55.89
C PRO A 457 2.04 75.36 56.32
N LEU A 458 1.28 74.26 56.35
CA LEU A 458 1.78 72.93 56.75
C LEU A 458 2.67 72.33 55.65
N PHE A 459 2.34 72.55 54.38
CA PHE A 459 3.17 72.10 53.26
C PHE A 459 4.53 72.80 53.25
N ALA A 460 4.54 74.11 53.51
CA ALA A 460 5.79 74.89 53.59
C ALA A 460 6.73 74.41 54.71
N ARG A 461 6.18 73.83 55.79
CA ARG A 461 6.96 73.24 56.89
C ARG A 461 7.53 71.86 56.53
N LEU A 462 6.81 71.07 55.73
CA LEU A 462 7.29 69.77 55.21
C LEU A 462 8.41 69.88 54.18
N ASP A 463 8.44 70.98 53.43
CA ASP A 463 9.54 71.28 52.49
C ASP A 463 10.89 71.52 53.22
N GLY A 464 10.84 71.77 54.55
CA GLY A 464 11.98 72.10 55.41
C GLY A 464 12.71 70.94 56.10
N GLN A 465 12.59 69.70 55.60
CA GLN A 465 13.17 68.43 56.13
C GLN A 465 12.32 67.60 57.11
N GLU A 466 11.11 68.03 57.48
CA GLU A 466 10.20 67.19 58.30
C GLU A 466 9.50 66.12 57.45
N THR A 467 9.37 64.90 57.98
CA THR A 467 8.66 63.78 57.32
C THR A 467 7.14 63.84 57.56
N SER A 468 6.72 64.51 58.63
CA SER A 468 5.32 64.77 58.94
C SER A 468 5.18 66.02 59.80
N VAL A 469 4.17 66.85 59.52
CA VAL A 469 3.82 68.04 60.30
C VAL A 469 2.48 67.80 60.98
N THR A 470 2.39 68.16 62.25
CA THR A 470 1.11 68.22 62.98
C THR A 470 0.81 69.66 63.36
N ALA A 471 -0.44 70.09 63.19
CA ALA A 471 -0.92 71.40 63.60
C ALA A 471 -2.40 71.38 63.94
N GLU A 472 -2.80 72.30 64.81
CA GLU A 472 -4.20 72.58 65.09
C GLU A 472 -4.69 73.64 64.11
N LEU A 473 -5.74 73.33 63.36
CA LEU A 473 -6.41 74.26 62.45
C LEU A 473 -7.84 74.50 62.91
N VAL A 474 -8.28 75.74 62.85
CA VAL A 474 -9.66 76.11 63.14
C VAL A 474 -10.36 76.33 61.82
N LEU A 475 -11.36 75.51 61.53
CA LEU A 475 -12.18 75.61 60.33
C LEU A 475 -13.54 76.19 60.69
N GLU A 476 -14.01 77.14 59.88
CA GLU A 476 -15.37 77.67 59.94
C GLU A 476 -16.08 77.34 58.63
N ARG A 477 -16.90 76.28 58.64
CA ARG A 477 -17.63 75.80 57.47
C ARG A 477 -19.07 75.49 57.86
N GLY A 478 -20.03 75.92 57.05
CA GLY A 478 -21.47 75.68 57.32
C GLY A 478 -22.01 76.31 58.62
N GLY A 479 -21.38 77.39 59.12
CA GLY A 479 -21.78 78.07 60.36
C GLY A 479 -21.38 77.34 61.65
N GLN A 480 -20.55 76.31 61.56
CA GLN A 480 -19.95 75.62 62.71
C GLN A 480 -18.44 75.86 62.73
N GLN A 481 -17.91 76.23 63.89
CA GLN A 481 -16.48 76.32 64.13
C GLN A 481 -15.98 74.99 64.69
N ARG A 482 -15.06 74.34 63.98
CA ARG A 482 -14.42 73.08 64.42
C ARG A 482 -12.92 73.30 64.54
N THR A 483 -12.33 72.77 65.61
CA THR A 483 -10.87 72.70 65.76
C THR A 483 -10.40 71.30 65.37
N LEU A 484 -9.66 71.23 64.27
CA LEU A 484 -9.13 69.99 63.73
C LEU A 484 -7.65 69.84 64.06
N LEU A 485 -7.25 68.68 64.58
CA LEU A 485 -5.86 68.28 64.66
C LEU A 485 -5.45 67.69 63.31
N VAL A 486 -4.74 68.46 62.50
CA VAL A 486 -4.30 68.07 61.16
C VAL A 486 -2.89 67.51 61.21
N ARG A 487 -2.71 66.30 60.67
CA ARG A 487 -1.42 65.68 60.42
C ARG A 487 -1.22 65.54 58.92
N LEU A 488 -0.13 66.07 58.42
CA LEU A 488 0.27 65.99 57.03
C LEU A 488 1.57 65.21 56.96
N ALA A 489 1.62 64.15 56.16
CA ALA A 489 2.81 63.34 55.93
C ALA A 489 3.13 63.29 54.44
N ALA A 490 4.41 63.46 54.09
CA ALA A 490 4.86 63.28 52.71
C ALA A 490 5.14 61.80 52.43
N GLN A 491 4.55 61.28 51.36
CA GLN A 491 4.91 59.96 50.84
C GLN A 491 6.09 60.13 49.88
N ARG A 492 7.24 59.55 50.22
CA ARG A 492 8.45 59.62 49.40
C ARG A 492 8.86 58.23 48.90
N GLU A 493 9.21 58.14 47.62
CA GLU A 493 9.76 56.93 46.99
C GLU A 493 11.05 57.31 46.26
N ALA A 494 12.13 56.56 46.52
CA ALA A 494 13.47 56.84 45.99
C ALA A 494 14.01 58.28 46.21
N GLY A 495 13.49 59.01 47.21
CA GLY A 495 13.90 60.38 47.53
C GLY A 495 13.01 61.48 46.94
N GLU A 496 12.08 61.14 46.05
CA GLU A 496 11.10 62.07 45.48
C GLU A 496 9.76 61.99 46.22
N THR A 497 9.10 63.13 46.42
CA THR A 497 7.76 63.18 47.01
C THR A 497 6.73 62.80 45.95
N ILE A 498 6.16 61.61 46.09
CA ILE A 498 5.14 61.07 45.19
C ILE A 498 3.72 61.52 45.54
N GLY A 499 3.54 62.06 46.74
CA GLY A 499 2.26 62.59 47.20
C GLY A 499 2.25 62.89 48.69
N TYR A 500 1.09 63.24 49.21
CA TYR A 500 0.89 63.55 50.63
C TYR A 500 -0.33 62.81 51.18
N VAL A 501 -0.26 62.41 52.44
CA VAL A 501 -1.41 61.92 53.19
C VAL A 501 -1.72 62.92 54.27
N MET A 502 -2.94 63.45 54.25
CA MET A 502 -3.43 64.38 55.24
C MET A 502 -4.55 63.72 56.03
N THR A 503 -4.42 63.68 57.35
CA THR A 503 -5.46 63.21 58.26
C THR A 503 -5.86 64.34 59.19
N PHE A 504 -7.14 64.47 59.50
CA PHE A 504 -7.60 65.48 60.43
C PHE A 504 -8.71 64.95 61.34
N ASP A 505 -8.48 65.09 62.64
CA ASP A 505 -9.38 64.66 63.72
C ASP A 505 -10.06 65.87 64.35
N ASP A 506 -11.36 65.78 64.62
CA ASP A 506 -12.09 66.83 65.34
C ASP A 506 -11.81 66.74 66.84
N ILE A 507 -11.14 67.75 67.36
CA ILE A 507 -10.79 67.87 68.78
C ILE A 507 -11.58 69.00 69.47
N THR A 508 -12.64 69.51 68.84
CA THR A 508 -13.45 70.62 69.37
C THR A 508 -14.01 70.29 70.75
N GLU A 509 -14.61 69.10 70.91
CA GLU A 509 -15.14 68.64 72.20
C GLU A 509 -14.02 68.41 73.22
N LEU A 510 -12.90 67.82 72.81
CA LEU A 510 -11.75 67.55 73.67
C LEU A 510 -11.12 68.83 74.22
N LEU A 511 -10.91 69.84 73.36
CA LEU A 511 -10.38 71.14 73.75
C LEU A 511 -11.37 71.92 74.62
N SER A 512 -12.68 71.78 74.38
CA SER A 512 -13.71 72.39 75.24
C SER A 512 -13.70 71.79 76.65
N ALA A 513 -13.51 70.47 76.77
CA ALA A 513 -13.42 69.77 78.05
C ALA A 513 -12.11 70.10 78.80
N GLN A 514 -10.99 70.22 78.09
CA GLN A 514 -9.70 70.57 78.70
C GLN A 514 -9.64 72.03 79.18
N ARG A 515 -10.45 72.93 78.60
CA ARG A 515 -10.61 74.33 79.06
C ARG A 515 -11.59 74.49 80.22
N GLN A 516 -12.38 73.46 80.54
CA GLN A 516 -13.37 73.45 81.63
C GLN A 516 -12.90 72.70 82.89
N ALA A 517 -11.79 71.96 82.80
CA ALA A 517 -11.08 71.34 83.93
C ALA A 517 -9.94 72.26 84.40
#